data_AF-A0A168EK95-F1
#
_entry.id   AF-A0A168EK95-F1
#
_cell.length_a   1.000
_cell.length_b   1.000
_cell.length_c   1.000
_cell.angle_alpha   90.00
_cell.angle_beta   90.00
_cell.angle_gamma   90.00
#
_symmetry.space_group_name_H-M   'P 1'
#
loop_
_entity.id
_entity.type
_entity.pdbx_description
1 polymer ?
#
loop_
_entity_poly.entity_id
_entity_poly.type
_entity_poly.pdbx_seq_one_letter_code
_entity_poly.pdbx_strand_id
1 'polypeptide(L)'
;MSSTPLLHGAALPAPVFMQDHVRIFARTVMDSAANTTEKKPIFLRASHSPWRCIPQKTLVLLRASVLAYIVAAGAVSVYFKLTADTEVSGFSNAFDFANISSIMVVVYHLLTFSWTFTHLYYPDPARVEGTLERSIVQALSLPQNMASQRKQFYFNLFYHSTTVFCFMNTAIYWFVTRGHDDAGDGDAGSETGSTGGAAAATLGAGQKIADIPFGDLFTEGWLEPFVLINLHGVNSVIMAVEAFFLSSIKRPPAIGFTLTGLVFSAGLYLAWGAAGKALVGSFPFFWMDEAEVGSKGAVAVYCTGFLLLAPTSKGVNYPSSQYAVQGR
;
A
#
# COMPACT_ATOMS: atom_id res chain seq x y z
N MET A 1 52.26 30.65 -64.06
CA MET A 1 51.31 29.63 -64.56
C MET A 1 50.68 29.01 -63.32
N SER A 2 49.47 29.44 -62.91
CA SER A 2 48.19 28.78 -63.25
C SER A 2 48.26 27.27 -62.99
N SER A 3 47.45 26.63 -62.15
CA SER A 3 46.01 26.83 -61.96
C SER A 3 45.51 26.24 -60.63
N THR A 4 44.44 26.84 -60.12
CA THR A 4 43.44 26.31 -59.19
C THR A 4 42.89 24.94 -59.62
N PRO A 5 42.36 24.14 -58.67
CA PRO A 5 40.93 23.81 -58.80
C PRO A 5 40.12 23.92 -57.50
N LEU A 6 38.83 24.17 -57.70
CA LEU A 6 37.75 24.39 -56.73
C LEU A 6 37.09 23.06 -56.27
N LEU A 7 36.78 23.01 -54.96
CA LEU A 7 35.60 22.47 -54.26
C LEU A 7 34.78 21.32 -54.87
N HIS A 8 34.64 20.23 -54.11
CA HIS A 8 33.37 19.51 -53.95
C HIS A 8 33.31 18.73 -52.61
N GLY A 9 32.20 18.88 -51.87
CA GLY A 9 31.72 17.86 -50.92
C GLY A 9 31.93 18.10 -49.43
N ALA A 10 31.42 19.21 -48.89
CA ALA A 10 31.16 19.32 -47.44
C ALA A 10 29.91 18.53 -47.07
N ALA A 11 30.06 17.38 -46.42
CA ALA A 11 29.02 16.75 -45.62
C ALA A 11 29.43 16.86 -44.15
N LEU A 12 28.84 17.82 -43.43
CA LEU A 12 28.94 17.92 -41.98
C LEU A 12 28.22 16.69 -41.36
N PRO A 13 28.86 15.91 -40.48
CA PRO A 13 28.14 14.91 -39.71
C PRO A 13 27.20 15.62 -38.73
N ALA A 14 25.94 15.16 -38.68
CA ALA A 14 24.93 15.64 -37.74
C ALA A 14 25.42 15.51 -36.28
N PRO A 15 25.00 16.40 -35.36
CA PRO A 15 25.47 16.40 -33.99
C PRO A 15 24.82 15.25 -33.20
N VAL A 16 25.42 14.05 -33.26
CA VAL A 16 25.00 12.88 -32.46
C VAL A 16 25.62 12.88 -31.05
N PHE A 17 26.62 13.75 -30.80
CA PHE A 17 27.42 13.69 -29.58
C PHE A 17 26.75 14.24 -28.31
N MET A 18 25.62 14.96 -28.36
CA MET A 18 25.09 15.62 -27.16
C MET A 18 24.06 14.79 -26.38
N GLN A 19 23.35 13.85 -27.01
CA GLN A 19 22.37 13.00 -26.31
C GLN A 19 23.04 11.86 -25.53
N ASP A 20 24.13 11.29 -26.05
CA ASP A 20 24.79 10.16 -25.40
C ASP A 20 25.57 10.59 -24.15
N HIS A 21 26.19 11.76 -24.13
CA HIS A 21 26.84 12.28 -22.92
C HIS A 21 25.83 12.61 -21.82
N VAL A 22 24.65 13.12 -22.15
CA VAL A 22 23.58 13.37 -21.16
C VAL A 22 23.00 12.05 -20.64
N ARG A 23 22.82 11.04 -21.49
CA ARG A 23 22.33 9.71 -21.08
C ARG A 23 23.37 8.95 -20.26
N ILE A 24 24.65 9.01 -20.64
CA ILE A 24 25.74 8.39 -19.90
C ILE A 24 25.94 9.10 -18.57
N PHE A 25 25.97 10.44 -18.54
CA PHE A 25 26.07 11.20 -17.29
C PHE A 25 24.85 10.96 -16.38
N ALA A 26 23.63 10.97 -16.92
CA ALA A 26 22.43 10.65 -16.15
C ALA A 26 22.48 9.21 -15.62
N ARG A 27 22.95 8.24 -16.42
CA ARG A 27 23.10 6.85 -16.01
C ARG A 27 24.19 6.71 -14.94
N THR A 28 25.35 7.35 -15.07
CA THR A 28 26.41 7.34 -14.06
C THR A 28 26.01 8.07 -12.76
N VAL A 29 25.27 9.17 -12.84
CA VAL A 29 24.73 9.87 -11.67
C VAL A 29 23.63 9.04 -11.01
N MET A 30 22.76 8.39 -11.79
CA MET A 30 21.74 7.49 -11.25
C MET A 30 22.35 6.22 -10.66
N ASP A 31 23.40 5.67 -11.26
CA ASP A 31 24.11 4.49 -10.79
C ASP A 31 24.93 4.81 -9.53
N SER A 32 25.57 5.99 -9.47
CA SER A 32 26.26 6.48 -8.27
C SER A 32 25.28 6.80 -7.14
N ALA A 33 24.11 7.38 -7.45
CA ALA A 33 23.04 7.59 -6.49
C ALA A 33 22.42 6.26 -6.02
N ALA A 34 22.22 5.29 -6.92
CA ALA A 34 21.72 3.96 -6.58
C ALA A 34 22.70 3.22 -5.66
N ASN A 35 23.99 3.21 -6.00
CA ASN A 35 25.04 2.52 -5.25
C ASN A 35 25.32 3.17 -3.88
N THR A 36 25.06 4.47 -3.71
CA THR A 36 25.12 5.14 -2.40
C THR A 36 23.85 4.95 -1.56
N THR A 37 22.67 4.85 -2.18
CA THR A 37 21.42 4.53 -1.46
C THR A 37 21.36 3.08 -0.98
N GLU A 38 22.02 2.15 -1.67
CA GLU A 38 22.07 0.73 -1.28
C GLU A 38 22.93 0.49 -0.03
N LYS A 39 23.93 1.35 0.21
CA LYS A 39 24.80 1.29 1.40
C LYS A 39 24.16 1.88 2.67
N LYS A 40 23.04 2.59 2.55
CA LYS A 40 22.34 3.18 3.71
C LYS A 40 21.44 2.14 4.36
N PRO A 41 21.49 1.98 5.70
CA PRO A 41 20.60 1.07 6.41
C PRO A 41 19.13 1.45 6.17
N ILE A 42 18.25 0.45 6.19
CA ILE A 42 16.86 0.62 5.74
C ILE A 42 16.08 1.71 6.45
N PHE A 43 16.35 1.94 7.73
CA PHE A 43 15.66 2.98 8.49
C PHE A 43 16.02 4.39 8.00
N LEU A 44 17.27 4.64 7.61
CA LEU A 44 17.64 5.93 7.02
C LEU A 44 16.92 6.10 5.68
N ARG A 45 16.70 5.02 4.95
CA ARG A 45 15.93 5.07 3.70
C ARG A 45 14.45 5.35 3.95
N ALA A 46 13.90 4.83 5.04
CA ALA A 46 12.53 5.14 5.47
C ALA A 46 12.40 6.61 5.93
N SER A 47 13.38 7.13 6.66
CA SER A 47 13.35 8.49 7.22
C SER A 47 13.74 9.60 6.23
N HIS A 48 14.06 9.27 4.98
CA HIS A 48 14.49 10.22 3.95
C HIS A 48 13.73 10.01 2.65
N SER A 49 13.24 11.12 2.09
CA SER A 49 12.64 11.13 0.76
C SER A 49 13.71 10.96 -0.32
N PRO A 50 13.41 10.24 -1.42
CA PRO A 50 14.30 10.17 -2.58
C PRO A 50 14.31 11.47 -3.40
N TRP A 51 13.39 12.40 -3.13
CA TRP A 51 13.22 13.63 -3.90
C TRP A 51 13.92 14.81 -3.25
N ARG A 52 14.75 15.51 -4.03
CA ARG A 52 15.45 16.72 -3.57
C ARG A 52 14.50 17.87 -3.22
N CYS A 53 13.29 17.87 -3.78
CA CYS A 53 12.28 18.89 -3.51
C CYS A 53 11.54 18.71 -2.18
N ILE A 54 11.72 17.58 -1.48
CA ILE A 54 11.10 17.32 -0.18
C ILE A 54 12.19 17.41 0.90
N PRO A 55 12.39 18.58 1.54
CA PRO A 55 13.36 18.70 2.62
C PRO A 55 12.89 17.96 3.88
N GLN A 56 13.81 17.65 4.78
CA GLN A 56 13.54 16.83 5.98
C GLN A 56 12.40 17.39 6.85
N LYS A 57 12.32 18.72 7.03
CA LYS A 57 11.24 19.38 7.80
C LYS A 57 9.86 19.14 7.17
N THR A 58 9.77 19.26 5.85
CA THR A 58 8.54 18.98 5.10
C THR A 58 8.18 17.51 5.16
N LEU A 59 9.16 16.61 5.10
CA LEU A 59 8.92 15.16 5.23
C LEU A 59 8.32 14.81 6.60
N VAL A 60 8.82 15.38 7.69
CA VAL A 60 8.24 15.21 9.03
C VAL A 60 6.79 15.68 9.06
N LEU A 61 6.51 16.87 8.51
CA LEU A 61 5.15 17.40 8.45
C LEU A 61 4.21 16.49 7.64
N LEU A 62 4.63 16.05 6.45
CA LEU A 62 3.85 15.14 5.61
C LEU A 62 3.55 13.82 6.33
N ARG A 63 4.54 13.21 7.00
CA ARG A 63 4.34 12.00 7.79
C ARG A 63 3.40 12.22 8.97
N ALA A 64 3.50 13.37 9.65
CA ALA A 64 2.58 13.74 10.72
C ALA A 64 1.15 13.89 10.21
N SER A 65 0.95 14.55 9.07
CA SER A 65 -0.36 14.72 8.45
C SER A 65 -0.98 13.39 8.05
N VAL A 66 -0.20 12.50 7.41
CA VAL A 66 -0.66 11.15 7.05
C VAL A 66 -1.03 10.36 8.31
N LEU A 67 -0.18 10.37 9.34
CA LEU A 67 -0.43 9.65 10.58
C LEU A 67 -1.69 10.17 11.31
N ALA A 68 -1.86 11.49 11.39
CA ALA A 68 -3.05 12.11 11.98
C ALA A 68 -4.31 11.72 11.22
N TYR A 69 -4.25 11.72 9.88
CA TYR A 69 -5.37 11.32 9.03
C TYR A 69 -5.77 9.86 9.25
N ILE A 70 -4.83 8.91 9.17
CA ILE A 70 -5.16 7.47 9.32
C ILE A 70 -5.64 7.13 10.73
N VAL A 71 -5.13 7.82 11.76
CA VAL A 71 -5.62 7.64 13.14
C VAL A 71 -7.05 8.17 13.29
N ALA A 72 -7.34 9.34 12.72
CA ALA A 72 -8.69 9.89 12.72
C ALA A 72 -9.68 9.02 11.93
N ALA A 73 -9.30 8.59 10.72
CA ALA A 73 -10.11 7.69 9.90
C ALA A 73 -10.32 6.32 10.58
N GLY A 74 -9.29 5.80 11.23
CA GLY A 74 -9.37 4.57 12.02
C GLY A 74 -10.33 4.72 13.21
N ALA A 75 -10.27 5.83 13.94
CA ALA A 75 -11.19 6.11 15.05
C ALA A 75 -12.65 6.20 14.57
N VAL A 76 -12.90 6.86 13.44
CA VAL A 76 -14.24 6.92 12.81
C VAL A 76 -14.70 5.53 12.39
N SER A 77 -13.82 4.70 11.82
CA SER A 77 -14.14 3.33 11.41
C SER A 77 -14.50 2.44 12.60
N VAL A 78 -13.74 2.55 13.70
CA VAL A 78 -14.04 1.84 14.95
C VAL A 78 -15.36 2.31 15.54
N TYR A 79 -15.60 3.63 15.56
CA TYR A 79 -16.87 4.20 16.04
C TYR A 79 -18.05 3.66 15.24
N PHE A 80 -17.97 3.72 13.91
CA PHE A 80 -19.00 3.22 13.00
C PHE A 80 -19.32 1.75 13.28
N LYS A 81 -18.31 0.88 13.33
CA LYS A 81 -18.49 -0.55 13.62
C LYS A 81 -19.11 -0.81 15.00
N LEU A 82 -18.70 -0.07 16.03
CA LEU A 82 -19.29 -0.19 17.37
C LEU A 82 -20.75 0.29 17.44
N THR A 83 -21.16 1.20 16.55
CA THR A 83 -22.53 1.73 16.52
C THR A 83 -23.46 1.01 15.55
N ALA A 84 -22.93 0.43 14.48
CA ALA A 84 -23.71 -0.25 13.44
C ALA A 84 -23.86 -1.75 13.70
N ASP A 85 -22.82 -2.42 14.24
CA ASP A 85 -22.81 -3.88 14.43
C ASP A 85 -23.23 -4.26 15.86
N THR A 86 -24.51 -4.10 16.20
CA THR A 86 -25.02 -4.56 17.51
C THR A 86 -25.15 -6.08 17.63
N GLU A 87 -25.11 -6.82 16.52
CA GLU A 87 -25.38 -8.27 16.48
C GLU A 87 -24.13 -9.15 16.31
N VAL A 88 -23.01 -8.60 15.84
CA VAL A 88 -21.77 -9.35 15.62
C VAL A 88 -20.87 -9.22 16.85
N SER A 89 -20.39 -10.33 17.40
CA SER A 89 -19.43 -10.34 18.50
C SER A 89 -18.27 -9.39 18.16
N GLY A 90 -18.03 -8.35 18.99
CA GLY A 90 -17.03 -7.31 18.71
C GLY A 90 -15.62 -7.84 18.45
N PHE A 91 -15.36 -9.11 18.79
CA PHE A 91 -14.12 -9.84 18.50
C PHE A 91 -13.97 -10.26 17.02
N SER A 92 -15.06 -10.33 16.24
CA SER A 92 -15.05 -10.60 14.79
C SER A 92 -14.14 -9.61 14.03
N ASN A 93 -14.21 -8.34 14.44
CA ASN A 93 -13.41 -7.26 13.86
C ASN A 93 -11.89 -7.48 13.98
N ALA A 94 -11.42 -8.33 14.90
CA ALA A 94 -10.01 -8.65 15.05
C ALA A 94 -9.49 -9.65 13.99
N PHE A 95 -10.37 -10.33 13.26
CA PHE A 95 -10.01 -11.30 12.22
C PHE A 95 -10.16 -10.75 10.80
N ASP A 96 -10.89 -9.65 10.67
CA ASP A 96 -11.09 -8.94 9.41
C ASP A 96 -9.75 -8.44 8.84
N PHE A 97 -9.48 -8.85 7.59
CA PHE A 97 -8.26 -8.50 6.86
C PHE A 97 -8.06 -6.99 6.75
N ALA A 98 -9.15 -6.26 6.54
CA ALA A 98 -9.11 -4.84 6.29
C ALA A 98 -8.65 -4.08 7.54
N ASN A 99 -9.14 -4.47 8.73
CA ASN A 99 -8.69 -3.91 10.00
C ASN A 99 -7.22 -4.23 10.28
N ILE A 100 -6.78 -5.48 10.05
CA ILE A 100 -5.39 -5.87 10.23
C ILE A 100 -4.47 -5.06 9.31
N SER A 101 -4.84 -4.93 8.03
CA SER A 101 -4.07 -4.13 7.07
C SER A 101 -4.00 -2.66 7.49
N SER A 102 -5.11 -2.09 7.98
CA SER A 102 -5.17 -0.72 8.48
C SER A 102 -4.28 -0.52 9.71
N ILE A 103 -4.32 -1.45 10.68
CA ILE A 103 -3.43 -1.43 11.85
C ILE A 103 -1.96 -1.49 11.42
N MET A 104 -1.61 -2.34 10.46
CA MET A 104 -0.25 -2.41 9.94
C MET A 104 0.21 -1.08 9.31
N VAL A 105 -0.68 -0.36 8.61
CA VAL A 105 -0.42 0.98 8.07
C VAL A 105 -0.20 1.99 9.19
N VAL A 106 -1.07 2.01 10.20
CA VAL A 106 -0.93 2.89 11.37
C VAL A 106 0.40 2.66 12.07
N VAL A 107 0.74 1.39 12.35
CA VAL A 107 2.02 1.04 12.99
C VAL A 107 3.21 1.46 12.12
N TYR A 108 3.15 1.22 10.82
CA TYR A 108 4.21 1.61 9.90
C TYR A 108 4.41 3.14 9.87
N HIS A 109 3.34 3.92 9.76
CA HIS A 109 3.42 5.38 9.74
C HIS A 109 3.82 5.95 11.10
N LEU A 110 3.41 5.34 12.21
CA LEU A 110 3.87 5.70 13.54
C LEU A 110 5.38 5.51 13.69
N LEU A 111 5.91 4.35 13.27
CA LEU A 111 7.35 4.07 13.32
C LEU A 111 8.14 5.04 12.45
N THR A 112 7.74 5.21 11.19
CA THR A 112 8.46 6.09 10.26
C THR A 112 8.35 7.56 10.62
N PHE A 113 7.22 8.02 11.14
CA PHE A 113 7.08 9.37 11.72
C PHE A 113 8.04 9.55 12.89
N SER A 114 8.01 8.63 13.87
CA SER A 114 8.85 8.68 15.07
C SER A 114 10.34 8.74 14.71
N TRP A 115 10.77 7.90 13.76
CA TRP A 115 12.16 7.90 13.29
C TRP A 115 12.53 9.14 12.50
N THR A 116 11.63 9.67 11.66
CA THR A 116 11.89 10.88 10.88
C THR A 116 11.98 12.10 11.81
N PHE A 117 11.09 12.18 12.79
CA PHE A 117 11.03 13.24 13.80
C PHE A 117 12.27 13.23 14.69
N THR A 118 12.59 12.08 15.29
CA THR A 118 13.77 11.95 16.17
C THR A 118 15.06 12.14 15.38
N HIS A 119 15.15 11.69 14.13
CA HIS A 119 16.33 11.92 13.31
C HIS A 119 16.57 13.41 13.00
N LEU A 120 15.51 14.23 12.94
CA LEU A 120 15.62 15.66 12.68
C LEU A 120 15.90 16.48 13.96
N TYR A 121 15.16 16.20 15.04
CA TYR A 121 15.18 17.03 16.26
C TYR A 121 16.10 16.48 17.36
N TYR A 122 16.33 15.17 17.38
CA TYR A 122 17.10 14.47 18.42
C TYR A 122 18.16 13.55 17.80
N PRO A 123 19.13 14.08 17.03
CA PRO A 123 20.13 13.27 16.35
C PRO A 123 21.01 12.46 17.31
N ASP A 124 21.20 12.97 18.55
CA ASP A 124 21.92 12.29 19.63
C ASP A 124 20.98 12.03 20.84
N PRO A 125 20.23 10.91 20.87
CA PRO A 125 19.29 10.61 21.95
C PRO A 125 19.95 10.55 23.35
N ALA A 126 21.26 10.26 23.39
CA ALA A 126 22.04 10.17 24.63
C ALA A 126 22.27 11.53 25.32
N ARG A 127 22.07 12.64 24.60
CA ARG A 127 22.27 14.01 25.10
C ARG A 127 20.99 14.66 25.62
N VAL A 128 19.86 13.94 25.60
CA VAL A 128 18.58 14.43 26.12
C VAL A 128 18.62 14.45 27.65
N GLU A 129 18.32 15.61 28.23
CA GLU A 129 18.24 15.81 29.67
C GLU A 129 16.88 15.32 30.20
N GLY A 130 16.85 14.73 31.41
CA GLY A 130 15.62 14.23 32.04
C GLY A 130 15.30 12.76 31.78
N THR A 131 14.86 12.05 32.83
CA THR A 131 14.64 10.59 32.79
C THR A 131 13.44 10.19 31.92
N LEU A 132 12.34 10.94 32.00
CA LEU A 132 11.13 10.66 31.23
C LEU A 132 11.27 11.04 29.76
N GLU A 133 11.79 12.24 29.48
CA GLU A 133 12.04 12.69 28.10
C GLU A 133 13.02 11.77 27.40
N ARG A 134 14.13 11.40 28.07
CA ARG A 134 15.08 10.43 27.53
C ARG A 134 14.44 9.07 27.26
N SER A 135 13.56 8.58 28.13
CA SER A 135 12.87 7.30 27.92
C SER A 135 11.96 7.35 26.69
N ILE A 136 11.15 8.41 26.56
CA ILE A 136 10.24 8.62 25.43
C ILE A 136 11.03 8.77 24.13
N VAL A 137 12.04 9.65 24.12
CA VAL A 137 12.91 9.84 22.97
C VAL A 137 13.62 8.53 22.64
N GLN A 138 14.09 7.76 23.61
CA GLN A 138 14.76 6.48 23.35
C GLN A 138 13.81 5.44 22.76
N ALA A 139 12.54 5.38 23.20
CA ALA A 139 11.52 4.48 22.66
C ALA A 139 11.09 4.86 21.23
N LEU A 140 10.95 6.16 20.96
CA LEU A 140 10.57 6.70 19.64
C LEU A 140 11.75 6.80 18.67
N SER A 141 12.96 6.92 19.21
CA SER A 141 14.20 6.92 18.46
C SER A 141 14.51 5.52 17.96
N LEU A 142 15.39 5.50 16.98
CA LEU A 142 15.85 4.27 16.39
C LEU A 142 16.42 3.32 17.45
N PRO A 143 16.05 2.02 17.46
CA PRO A 143 16.76 1.04 18.26
C PRO A 143 18.25 1.07 17.88
N GLN A 144 19.14 1.31 18.85
CA GLN A 144 20.60 1.43 18.64
C GLN A 144 21.22 0.23 17.89
N ASN A 145 20.52 -0.91 17.84
CA ASN A 145 20.93 -2.15 17.19
C ASN A 145 20.22 -2.42 15.83
N MET A 146 19.61 -1.42 15.19
CA MET A 146 19.14 -1.51 13.81
C MET A 146 20.28 -1.63 12.77
N ALA A 147 21.54 -1.54 13.20
CA ALA A 147 22.70 -1.92 12.39
C ALA A 147 22.75 -3.44 12.07
N SER A 148 22.02 -4.28 12.82
CA SER A 148 21.96 -5.72 12.56
C SER A 148 21.15 -6.06 11.30
N GLN A 149 21.75 -6.88 10.43
CA GLN A 149 21.13 -7.31 9.16
C GLN A 149 19.75 -7.97 9.34
N ARG A 150 19.57 -8.76 10.41
CA ARG A 150 18.30 -9.44 10.71
C ARG A 150 17.16 -8.44 10.99
N LYS A 151 17.40 -7.41 11.78
CA LYS A 151 16.37 -6.40 12.10
C LYS A 151 16.01 -5.55 10.87
N GLN A 152 17.01 -5.22 10.04
CA GLN A 152 16.77 -4.55 8.77
C GLN A 152 15.93 -5.42 7.83
N PHE A 153 16.19 -6.73 7.78
CA PHE A 153 15.37 -7.68 7.02
C PHE A 153 13.92 -7.73 7.52
N TYR A 154 13.69 -7.87 8.83
CA TYR A 154 12.31 -7.91 9.37
C TYR A 154 11.54 -6.61 9.15
N PHE A 155 12.19 -5.45 9.29
CA PHE A 155 11.54 -4.18 8.95
C PHE A 155 11.23 -4.07 7.46
N ASN A 156 12.13 -4.53 6.59
CA ASN A 156 11.89 -4.58 5.16
C ASN A 156 10.70 -5.49 4.82
N LEU A 157 10.65 -6.67 5.45
CA LEU A 157 9.55 -7.61 5.28
C LEU A 157 8.24 -6.99 5.78
N PHE A 158 8.23 -6.36 6.96
CA PHE A 158 7.07 -5.66 7.48
C PHE A 158 6.57 -4.56 6.53
N TYR A 159 7.45 -3.68 6.05
CA TYR A 159 7.11 -2.65 5.07
C TYR A 159 6.46 -3.24 3.81
N HIS A 160 7.06 -4.30 3.26
CA HIS A 160 6.52 -4.96 2.07
C HIS A 160 5.20 -5.67 2.36
N SER A 161 5.07 -6.39 3.47
CA SER A 161 3.81 -7.04 3.87
C SER A 161 2.70 -6.01 4.04
N THR A 162 2.94 -4.90 4.75
CA THR A 162 1.96 -3.80 4.89
C THR A 162 1.54 -3.27 3.53
N THR A 163 2.50 -2.95 2.65
CA THR A 163 2.22 -2.43 1.31
C THR A 163 1.36 -3.41 0.50
N VAL A 164 1.78 -4.67 0.45
CA VAL A 164 1.11 -5.73 -0.33
C VAL A 164 -0.29 -5.99 0.21
N PHE A 165 -0.45 -6.08 1.54
CA PHE A 165 -1.74 -6.33 2.15
C PHE A 165 -2.72 -5.19 1.89
N CYS A 166 -2.30 -3.93 1.86
CA CYS A 166 -3.18 -2.83 1.47
C CYS A 166 -3.66 -2.97 0.03
N PHE A 167 -2.76 -3.27 -0.92
CA PHE A 167 -3.15 -3.47 -2.31
C PHE A 167 -4.04 -4.71 -2.50
N MET A 168 -3.74 -5.81 -1.79
CA MET A 168 -4.60 -6.99 -1.77
C MET A 168 -5.98 -6.65 -1.20
N ASN A 169 -6.05 -5.90 -0.09
CA ASN A 169 -7.31 -5.50 0.52
C ASN A 169 -8.16 -4.68 -0.45
N THR A 170 -7.56 -3.70 -1.12
CA THR A 170 -8.21 -2.92 -2.18
C THR A 170 -8.67 -3.82 -3.32
N ALA A 171 -7.81 -4.67 -3.86
CA ALA A 171 -8.16 -5.51 -5.00
C ALA A 171 -9.28 -6.51 -4.65
N ILE A 172 -9.19 -7.18 -3.51
CA ILE A 172 -10.19 -8.14 -3.07
C ILE A 172 -11.53 -7.44 -2.84
N TYR A 173 -11.55 -6.33 -2.13
CA TYR A 173 -12.79 -5.63 -1.86
C TYR A 173 -13.49 -5.14 -3.13
N TRP A 174 -12.77 -4.37 -3.97
CA TRP A 174 -13.37 -3.71 -5.13
C TRP A 174 -13.66 -4.64 -6.30
N PHE A 175 -12.93 -5.75 -6.45
CA PHE A 175 -13.10 -6.66 -7.59
C PHE A 175 -13.72 -8.02 -7.25
N VAL A 176 -13.69 -8.43 -5.98
CA VAL A 176 -14.18 -9.76 -5.56
C VAL A 176 -15.39 -9.63 -4.65
N THR A 177 -15.25 -8.93 -3.51
CA THR A 177 -16.31 -8.84 -2.50
C THR A 177 -17.51 -8.05 -3.02
N ARG A 178 -17.28 -6.83 -3.52
CA ARG A 178 -18.37 -5.98 -4.00
C ARG A 178 -19.16 -6.59 -5.15
N GLY A 179 -18.47 -7.24 -6.10
CA GLY A 179 -19.14 -7.92 -7.21
C GLY A 179 -19.93 -9.18 -6.79
N HIS A 180 -19.62 -9.77 -5.63
CA HIS A 180 -20.39 -10.85 -5.04
C HIS A 180 -21.64 -10.32 -4.33
N ASP A 181 -21.50 -9.25 -3.55
CA ASP A 181 -22.61 -8.61 -2.84
C ASP A 181 -23.69 -8.10 -3.83
N ASP A 182 -23.26 -7.44 -4.93
CA ASP A 182 -24.16 -6.99 -6.00
C ASP A 182 -24.87 -8.15 -6.73
N ALA A 183 -24.26 -9.33 -6.78
CA ALA A 183 -24.82 -10.52 -7.40
C ALA A 183 -25.80 -11.27 -6.49
N GLY A 184 -25.62 -11.18 -5.17
CA GLY A 184 -26.52 -11.74 -4.15
C GLY A 184 -27.85 -10.99 -4.05
N ASP A 185 -27.81 -9.66 -4.16
CA ASP A 185 -29.03 -8.82 -4.19
C ASP A 185 -29.81 -8.90 -5.52
N GLY A 186 -29.20 -9.47 -6.57
CA GLY A 186 -29.84 -9.69 -7.86
C GLY A 186 -30.87 -10.83 -7.90
N ASP A 187 -30.87 -11.73 -6.91
CA ASP A 187 -31.75 -12.92 -6.86
C ASP A 187 -32.73 -12.90 -5.67
N ALA A 188 -32.70 -11.85 -4.84
CA ALA A 188 -33.57 -11.68 -3.69
C ALA A 188 -34.42 -10.40 -3.78
N GLY A 189 -35.59 -10.52 -4.40
CA GLY A 189 -36.79 -9.78 -3.99
C GLY A 189 -36.75 -8.25 -4.05
N SER A 190 -37.08 -7.71 -5.23
CA SER A 190 -38.01 -6.57 -5.27
C SER A 190 -39.32 -6.98 -4.59
N GLU A 191 -39.43 -6.80 -3.27
CA GLU A 191 -40.69 -6.58 -2.54
C GLU A 191 -40.45 -6.46 -1.03
N THR A 192 -40.23 -5.23 -0.55
CA THR A 192 -40.68 -4.85 0.81
C THR A 192 -40.94 -3.35 0.91
N GLY A 193 -42.19 -3.00 0.59
CA GLY A 193 -43.04 -2.06 1.32
C GLY A 193 -42.50 -0.70 1.78
N SER A 194 -42.84 0.35 1.04
CA SER A 194 -43.27 1.62 1.66
C SER A 194 -44.60 2.09 1.07
N THR A 195 -45.71 1.62 1.64
CA THR A 195 -47.01 2.29 1.54
C THR A 195 -47.04 3.47 2.50
N GLY A 196 -47.13 4.71 1.97
CA GLY A 196 -47.63 5.85 2.75
C GLY A 196 -47.02 7.22 2.46
N GLY A 197 -47.57 7.93 1.46
CA GLY A 197 -47.98 9.33 1.67
C GLY A 197 -47.03 10.49 1.35
N ALA A 198 -47.02 10.87 0.06
CA ALA A 198 -47.12 12.24 -0.47
C ALA A 198 -46.10 13.34 -0.04
N ALA A 199 -45.20 13.71 -0.96
CA ALA A 199 -45.37 14.88 -1.84
C ALA A 199 -44.02 15.37 -2.42
N ALA A 200 -43.68 14.92 -3.63
CA ALA A 200 -43.00 15.74 -4.64
C ALA A 200 -43.12 15.02 -5.99
N ALA A 201 -44.18 15.34 -6.71
CA ALA A 201 -44.47 14.77 -8.00
C ALA A 201 -43.57 15.39 -9.09
N THR A 202 -43.19 14.52 -10.02
CA THR A 202 -43.00 14.80 -11.46
C THR A 202 -41.65 15.35 -11.90
N LEU A 203 -40.75 14.44 -12.29
CA LEU A 203 -40.06 14.54 -13.59
C LEU A 203 -39.87 13.11 -14.16
N GLY A 204 -40.64 12.83 -15.23
CA GLY A 204 -40.33 11.90 -16.33
C GLY A 204 -39.86 10.48 -15.99
N ALA A 205 -40.79 9.53 -16.07
CA ALA A 205 -40.46 8.11 -16.25
C ALA A 205 -39.64 7.89 -17.53
N GLY A 206 -38.68 6.96 -17.45
CA GLY A 206 -38.20 6.24 -18.64
C GLY A 206 -36.82 6.60 -19.15
N GLN A 207 -35.82 6.70 -18.28
CA GLN A 207 -34.45 6.29 -18.61
C GLN A 207 -33.75 5.92 -17.30
N LYS A 208 -33.43 4.63 -17.11
CA LYS A 208 -32.33 4.26 -16.21
C LYS A 208 -31.13 5.04 -16.73
N ILE A 209 -30.77 6.12 -16.05
CA ILE A 209 -29.47 6.75 -16.24
C ILE A 209 -28.49 5.60 -16.01
N ALA A 210 -27.74 5.26 -17.05
CA ALA A 210 -26.79 4.15 -17.05
C ALA A 210 -26.09 4.09 -15.70
N ASP A 211 -26.11 2.91 -15.08
CA ASP A 211 -25.56 2.59 -13.76
C ASP A 211 -24.36 3.49 -13.46
N ILE A 212 -24.58 4.54 -12.67
CA ILE A 212 -23.49 5.43 -12.27
C ILE A 212 -22.57 4.52 -11.46
N PRO A 213 -21.31 4.30 -11.89
CA PRO A 213 -20.40 3.49 -11.10
C PRO A 213 -20.32 4.14 -9.72
N PHE A 214 -20.56 3.35 -8.67
CA PHE A 214 -20.62 3.79 -7.26
C PHE A 214 -21.90 4.53 -6.83
N GLY A 215 -22.96 4.54 -7.64
CA GLY A 215 -24.22 5.21 -7.28
C GLY A 215 -24.92 4.59 -6.05
N ASP A 216 -24.74 3.30 -5.84
CA ASP A 216 -25.17 2.51 -4.68
C ASP A 216 -24.44 2.90 -3.38
N LEU A 217 -23.18 3.37 -3.45
CA LEU A 217 -22.39 3.67 -2.26
C LEU A 217 -22.90 4.89 -1.48
N PHE A 218 -23.63 5.79 -2.14
CA PHE A 218 -24.00 7.09 -1.57
C PHE A 218 -25.51 7.23 -1.29
N THR A 219 -26.26 6.12 -1.30
CA THR A 219 -27.72 6.12 -1.09
C THR A 219 -28.12 6.24 0.38
N GLU A 220 -27.39 5.61 1.30
CA GLU A 220 -27.78 5.50 2.73
C GLU A 220 -27.03 6.44 3.70
N GLY A 221 -26.29 7.41 3.18
CA GLY A 221 -25.61 8.44 3.97
C GLY A 221 -24.13 8.58 3.62
N TRP A 222 -23.42 9.47 4.31
CA TRP A 222 -22.01 9.76 3.99
C TRP A 222 -21.01 8.94 4.80
N LEU A 223 -21.41 8.39 5.96
CA LEU A 223 -20.50 7.78 6.93
C LEU A 223 -20.04 6.38 6.50
N GLU A 224 -20.97 5.55 6.04
CA GLU A 224 -20.68 4.20 5.53
C GLU A 224 -19.74 4.21 4.31
N PRO A 225 -20.04 4.94 3.21
CA PRO A 225 -19.11 5.02 2.08
C PRO A 225 -17.77 5.62 2.49
N PHE A 226 -17.76 6.58 3.44
CA PHE A 226 -16.52 7.12 3.97
C PHE A 226 -15.67 6.03 4.63
N VAL A 227 -16.24 5.22 5.54
CA VAL A 227 -15.51 4.14 6.23
C VAL A 227 -15.02 3.10 5.23
N LEU A 228 -15.88 2.68 4.31
CA LEU A 228 -15.60 1.69 3.28
C LEU A 228 -14.45 2.13 2.35
N ILE A 229 -14.51 3.36 1.83
CA ILE A 229 -13.45 3.93 0.97
C ILE A 229 -12.14 4.07 1.76
N ASN A 230 -12.19 4.48 3.03
CA ASN A 230 -10.98 4.61 3.85
C ASN A 230 -10.33 3.25 4.12
N LEU A 231 -11.12 2.27 4.52
CA LEU A 231 -10.66 0.97 4.94
C LEU A 231 -10.11 0.16 3.76
N HIS A 232 -10.78 0.22 2.61
CA HIS A 232 -10.45 -0.59 1.43
C HIS A 232 -9.75 0.18 0.30
N GLY A 233 -9.79 1.50 0.25
CA GLY A 233 -9.17 2.30 -0.82
C GLY A 233 -7.97 3.09 -0.34
N VAL A 234 -8.19 4.00 0.60
CA VAL A 234 -7.23 5.06 0.94
C VAL A 234 -5.89 4.50 1.47
N ASN A 235 -5.92 3.42 2.24
CA ASN A 235 -4.70 2.78 2.74
C ASN A 235 -3.73 2.36 1.61
N SER A 236 -4.23 1.87 0.47
CA SER A 236 -3.38 1.55 -0.69
C SER A 236 -2.78 2.78 -1.34
N VAL A 237 -3.56 3.86 -1.45
CA VAL A 237 -3.10 5.16 -1.98
C VAL A 237 -2.01 5.74 -1.09
N ILE A 238 -2.19 5.70 0.23
CA ILE A 238 -1.19 6.15 1.20
C ILE A 238 0.10 5.35 1.05
N MET A 239 0.02 4.02 0.95
CA MET A 239 1.21 3.18 0.78
C MET A 239 1.87 3.38 -0.60
N ALA A 240 1.10 3.73 -1.64
CA ALA A 240 1.66 4.15 -2.93
C ALA A 240 2.42 5.48 -2.80
N VAL A 241 1.82 6.49 -2.17
CA VAL A 241 2.46 7.78 -1.91
C VAL A 241 3.73 7.61 -1.08
N GLU A 242 3.68 6.75 -0.07
CA GLU A 242 4.85 6.39 0.74
C GLU A 242 5.97 5.81 -0.13
N ALA A 243 5.67 4.80 -0.94
CA ALA A 243 6.64 4.11 -1.79
C ALA A 243 7.27 5.02 -2.86
N PHE A 244 6.49 5.95 -3.41
CA PHE A 244 6.97 6.85 -4.46
C PHE A 244 7.63 8.11 -3.92
N PHE A 245 7.11 8.73 -2.85
CA PHE A 245 7.48 10.08 -2.44
C PHE A 245 8.14 10.19 -1.06
N LEU A 246 7.69 9.42 -0.07
CA LEU A 246 8.11 9.64 1.32
C LEU A 246 9.28 8.74 1.74
N SER A 247 9.45 7.59 1.09
CA SER A 247 10.47 6.60 1.37
C SER A 247 11.40 6.37 0.19
N SER A 248 12.69 6.14 0.48
CA SER A 248 13.70 5.77 -0.50
C SER A 248 14.02 4.26 -0.50
N ILE A 249 13.15 3.43 0.08
CA ILE A 249 13.27 1.97 0.07
C ILE A 249 12.96 1.44 -1.35
N LYS A 250 13.99 1.29 -2.19
CA LYS A 250 13.82 0.88 -3.60
C LYS A 250 13.97 -0.61 -3.87
N ARG A 251 14.82 -1.33 -3.13
CA ARG A 251 15.10 -2.75 -3.40
C ARG A 251 15.17 -3.58 -2.11
N PRO A 252 14.46 -4.72 -2.05
CA PRO A 252 14.70 -5.69 -1.00
C PRO A 252 16.11 -6.29 -1.19
N PRO A 253 16.96 -6.34 -0.14
CA PRO A 253 18.32 -6.88 -0.23
C PRO A 253 18.35 -8.38 -0.56
N ALA A 254 17.25 -9.10 -0.32
CA ALA A 254 17.10 -10.50 -0.68
C ALA A 254 15.67 -10.77 -1.19
N ILE A 255 15.51 -10.69 -2.51
CA ILE A 255 14.20 -10.77 -3.15
C ILE A 255 13.50 -12.11 -2.88
N GLY A 256 14.24 -13.23 -2.93
CA GLY A 256 13.71 -14.56 -2.63
C GLY A 256 13.13 -14.67 -1.22
N PHE A 257 13.91 -14.29 -0.20
CA PHE A 257 13.44 -14.30 1.19
C PHE A 257 12.28 -13.33 1.45
N THR A 258 12.23 -12.21 0.71
CA THR A 258 11.11 -11.27 0.79
C THR A 258 9.85 -11.88 0.19
N LEU A 259 9.94 -12.53 -0.97
CA LEU A 259 8.81 -13.22 -1.62
C LEU A 259 8.31 -14.38 -0.75
N THR A 260 9.20 -15.23 -0.26
CA THR A 260 8.84 -16.32 0.67
C THR A 260 8.20 -15.76 1.94
N GLY A 261 8.73 -14.66 2.49
CA GLY A 261 8.16 -14.00 3.65
C GLY A 261 6.76 -13.41 3.40
N LEU A 262 6.49 -12.88 2.20
CA LEU A 262 5.17 -12.40 1.81
C LEU A 262 4.15 -13.53 1.71
N VAL A 263 4.51 -14.64 1.04
CA VAL A 263 3.65 -15.83 0.96
C VAL A 263 3.41 -16.42 2.35
N PHE A 264 4.45 -16.48 3.18
CA PHE A 264 4.31 -16.91 4.58
C PHE A 264 3.39 -15.99 5.38
N SER A 265 3.50 -14.66 5.22
CA SER A 265 2.62 -13.69 5.91
C SER A 265 1.17 -13.87 5.46
N ALA A 266 0.93 -14.06 4.16
CA ALA A 266 -0.40 -14.30 3.62
C ALA A 266 -0.99 -15.62 4.14
N GLY A 267 -0.19 -16.69 4.19
CA GLY A 267 -0.60 -17.97 4.78
C GLY A 267 -0.89 -17.86 6.27
N LEU A 268 -0.10 -17.06 7.01
CA LEU A 268 -0.35 -16.78 8.42
C LEU A 268 -1.69 -16.05 8.62
N TYR A 269 -2.05 -15.13 7.72
CA TYR A 269 -3.36 -14.50 7.75
C TYR A 269 -4.49 -15.51 7.47
N LEU A 270 -4.35 -16.42 6.50
CA LEU A 270 -5.36 -17.47 6.27
C LEU A 270 -5.54 -18.36 7.51
N ALA A 271 -4.46 -18.72 8.18
CA ALA A 271 -4.50 -19.45 9.45
C ALA A 271 -5.18 -18.62 10.55
N TRP A 272 -4.94 -17.31 10.60
CA TRP A 272 -5.61 -16.39 11.53
C TRP A 272 -7.11 -16.30 11.25
N GLY A 273 -7.52 -16.21 9.98
CA GLY A 273 -8.92 -16.22 9.58
C GLY A 273 -9.63 -17.53 9.92
N ALA A 274 -8.94 -18.67 9.77
CA ALA A 274 -9.45 -19.97 10.21
C ALA A 274 -9.61 -20.05 11.74
N ALA A 275 -8.70 -19.45 12.51
CA ALA A 275 -8.86 -19.29 13.96
C ALA A 275 -10.07 -18.40 14.29
N GLY A 276 -10.32 -17.36 13.49
CA GLY A 276 -11.53 -16.54 13.57
C GLY A 276 -12.81 -17.37 13.47
N LYS A 277 -12.89 -18.28 12.50
CA LYS A 277 -14.02 -19.23 12.40
C LYS A 277 -14.18 -20.08 13.66
N ALA A 278 -13.08 -20.60 14.20
CA ALA A 278 -13.13 -21.44 15.39
C ALA A 278 -13.59 -20.69 16.65
N LEU A 279 -13.34 -19.38 16.73
CA LEU A 279 -13.61 -18.56 17.92
C LEU A 279 -14.93 -17.77 17.83
N VAL A 280 -15.29 -17.29 16.64
CA VAL A 280 -16.43 -16.38 16.41
C VAL A 280 -17.54 -17.07 15.61
N GLY A 281 -17.23 -18.17 14.92
CA GLY A 281 -18.19 -18.94 14.11
C GLY A 281 -18.28 -18.50 12.66
N SER A 282 -17.65 -17.37 12.28
CA SER A 282 -17.66 -16.83 10.92
C SER A 282 -16.25 -16.71 10.34
N PHE A 283 -16.15 -16.86 9.02
CA PHE A 283 -14.91 -16.57 8.30
C PHE A 283 -14.82 -15.07 7.96
N PRO A 284 -13.60 -14.50 7.86
CA PRO A 284 -13.42 -13.11 7.46
C PRO A 284 -13.70 -12.86 5.97
N PHE A 285 -13.72 -13.91 5.15
CA PHE A 285 -14.04 -13.84 3.73
C PHE A 285 -15.06 -14.91 3.38
N PHE A 286 -16.06 -14.54 2.57
CA PHE A 286 -17.10 -15.45 2.07
C PHE A 286 -16.49 -16.65 1.33
N TRP A 287 -15.42 -16.41 0.55
CA TRP A 287 -14.76 -17.46 -0.24
C TRP A 287 -13.95 -18.48 0.58
N MET A 288 -13.81 -18.27 1.89
CA MET A 288 -13.25 -19.27 2.81
C MET A 288 -14.31 -20.26 3.32
N ASP A 289 -15.60 -19.96 3.13
CA ASP A 289 -16.68 -20.85 3.53
C ASP A 289 -17.01 -21.86 2.44
N GLU A 290 -17.01 -23.13 2.82
CA GLU A 290 -17.41 -24.23 1.93
C GLU A 290 -18.91 -24.15 1.59
N ALA A 291 -19.72 -23.70 2.54
CA ALA A 291 -21.16 -23.58 2.33
C ALA A 291 -21.50 -22.52 1.28
N GLU A 292 -20.76 -21.41 1.29
CA GLU A 292 -20.97 -20.28 0.38
C GLU A 292 -20.44 -20.57 -1.03
N VAL A 293 -19.27 -21.21 -1.12
CA VAL A 293 -18.61 -21.49 -2.40
C VAL A 293 -19.05 -22.83 -3.01
N GLY A 294 -19.71 -23.68 -2.23
CA GLY A 294 -20.26 -24.96 -2.67
C GLY A 294 -19.26 -26.10 -2.82
N SER A 295 -17.95 -25.89 -2.60
CA SER A 295 -16.94 -26.96 -2.64
C SER A 295 -15.63 -26.62 -1.93
N LYS A 296 -15.05 -27.62 -1.24
CA LYS A 296 -13.67 -27.57 -0.71
C LYS A 296 -12.63 -27.26 -1.78
N GLY A 297 -12.84 -27.76 -3.01
CA GLY A 297 -11.92 -27.52 -4.11
C GLY A 297 -11.86 -26.04 -4.49
N ALA A 298 -13.01 -25.37 -4.49
CA ALA A 298 -13.09 -23.96 -4.81
C ALA A 298 -12.51 -23.08 -3.69
N VAL A 299 -12.77 -23.41 -2.41
CA VAL A 299 -12.09 -22.76 -1.26
C VAL A 299 -10.57 -22.88 -1.38
N ALA A 300 -10.05 -24.05 -1.76
CA ALA A 300 -8.61 -24.26 -1.96
C ALA A 300 -8.06 -23.39 -3.11
N VAL A 301 -8.81 -23.23 -4.20
CA VAL A 301 -8.43 -22.36 -5.32
C VAL A 301 -8.40 -20.90 -4.88
N TYR A 302 -9.40 -20.41 -4.15
CA TYR A 302 -9.40 -19.03 -3.64
C TYR A 302 -8.25 -18.77 -2.66
N CYS A 303 -8.00 -19.68 -1.71
CA CYS A 303 -6.85 -19.60 -0.81
C CYS A 303 -5.52 -19.58 -1.58
N THR A 304 -5.40 -20.38 -2.63
CA THR A 304 -4.21 -20.40 -3.49
C THR A 304 -4.07 -19.08 -4.26
N GLY A 305 -5.17 -18.55 -4.80
CA GLY A 305 -5.21 -17.24 -5.44
C GLY A 305 -4.76 -16.12 -4.51
N PHE A 306 -5.24 -16.11 -3.27
CA PHE A 306 -4.81 -15.16 -2.24
C PHE A 306 -3.29 -15.22 -1.97
N LEU A 307 -2.73 -16.42 -1.85
CA LEU A 307 -1.28 -16.62 -1.68
C LEU A 307 -0.47 -16.13 -2.89
N LEU A 308 -0.99 -16.34 -4.11
CA LEU A 308 -0.34 -15.91 -5.35
C LEU A 308 -0.48 -14.40 -5.63
N LEU A 309 -1.48 -13.73 -5.05
CA LEU A 309 -1.66 -12.29 -5.17
C LEU A 309 -0.56 -11.52 -4.41
N ALA A 310 -0.03 -12.10 -3.32
CA ALA A 310 1.02 -11.49 -2.52
C ALA A 310 2.32 -11.18 -3.31
N PRO A 311 2.92 -12.13 -4.06
CA PRO A 311 4.13 -11.85 -4.85
C PRO A 311 3.88 -11.05 -6.14
N THR A 312 2.69 -11.18 -6.78
CA THR A 312 2.41 -10.53 -8.07
C THR A 312 2.29 -9.00 -7.97
N SER A 313 1.84 -8.49 -6.82
CA SER A 313 1.80 -7.06 -6.51
C SER A 313 3.19 -6.36 -6.53
N LYS A 314 4.29 -7.12 -6.56
CA LYS A 314 5.67 -6.60 -6.74
C LYS A 314 6.27 -6.88 -8.12
N GLY A 315 5.63 -7.74 -8.94
CA GLY A 315 6.23 -8.34 -10.14
C GLY A 315 6.22 -7.52 -11.42
N VAL A 316 5.60 -6.32 -11.45
CA VAL A 316 5.30 -5.63 -12.73
C VAL A 316 6.48 -4.83 -13.33
N ASN A 317 7.67 -4.77 -12.72
CA ASN A 317 8.79 -4.02 -13.31
C ASN A 317 10.15 -4.72 -13.18
N TYR A 318 10.44 -5.70 -14.05
CA TYR A 318 11.81 -5.98 -14.47
C TYR A 318 11.82 -6.44 -15.94
N PRO A 319 12.07 -5.56 -16.93
CA PRO A 319 12.52 -6.02 -18.24
C PRO A 319 13.88 -6.70 -18.06
N SER A 320 13.88 -8.02 -18.20
CA SER A 320 15.02 -8.94 -18.17
C SER A 320 15.91 -8.81 -19.43
N SER A 321 16.22 -7.59 -19.88
CA SER A 321 16.97 -7.37 -21.13
C SER A 321 18.43 -6.94 -20.96
N GLN A 322 19.03 -7.00 -19.76
CA GLN A 322 20.42 -6.53 -19.57
C GLN A 322 21.47 -7.60 -19.24
N TYR A 323 21.17 -8.90 -19.38
CA TYR A 323 22.17 -9.96 -19.17
C TYR A 323 22.44 -10.85 -20.40
N ALA A 324 22.12 -10.37 -21.61
CA ALA A 324 22.30 -11.15 -22.83
C ALA A 324 23.15 -10.44 -23.90
N VAL A 325 24.20 -9.69 -23.53
CA VAL A 325 25.29 -9.37 -24.48
C VAL A 325 26.61 -9.23 -23.72
N GLN A 326 27.17 -10.35 -23.28
CA GLN A 326 28.63 -10.46 -23.09
C GLN A 326 29.03 -11.91 -23.31
N GLY A 327 29.13 -12.25 -24.59
CA GLY A 327 29.41 -13.61 -25.05
C GLY A 327 29.69 -13.61 -26.55
N ARG A 328 30.67 -12.79 -26.97
CA ARG A 328 31.61 -13.00 -28.09
C ARG A 328 32.53 -11.81 -28.21
#